data_AF-A0A9Q1FE41-F1
#
_entry.id   AF-A0A9Q1FE41-F1
#
_cell.length_a   1.000
_cell.length_b   1.000
_cell.length_c   1.000
_cell.angle_alpha   90.00
_cell.angle_beta   90.00
_cell.angle_gamma   90.00
#
_symmetry.space_group_name_H-M   'P 1'
#
loop_
_entity.id
_entity.type
_entity.pdbx_description
1 polymer ?
#
loop_
_entity_poly.entity_id
_entity_poly.type
_entity_poly.pdbx_seq_one_letter_code
_entity_poly.pdbx_strand_id
1 'polypeptide(L)'
;MVMFGVTHVMAIDGYSSKIVGHSTMPVKNNLTIYDQVYRKVVISHGMWDQVRVDCGKEFYPTLFMQDKLGGYRYNQDRPAFLQSPSTRVNNRVNYPLKTGLMGLVNQETIDMEDDTVKCIVSTLACQVASLGLGVFVDSWNAHNVPGRGIPNVLATHGYMAKINEDLLPSAYTAADLYDGEHGAKLKRESHFGRSSLQGQDQITQAEQRFHEAVPDLFMLYSSSVNGNQWPLQDAVLQLIHIMNTAE
;
A
#
# COMPACT_ATOMS: atom_id res chain seq x y z
N MET A 1 9.91 -9.13 1.72
CA MET A 1 9.21 -8.61 0.54
C MET A 1 9.96 -7.48 -0.17
N VAL A 2 10.98 -6.85 0.43
CA VAL A 2 11.79 -5.82 -0.28
C VAL A 2 12.37 -6.32 -1.60
N MET A 3 12.89 -7.55 -1.62
CA MET A 3 13.38 -8.22 -2.84
C MET A 3 12.34 -8.35 -3.96
N PHE A 4 11.05 -8.43 -3.63
CA PHE A 4 9.97 -8.64 -4.58
C PHE A 4 9.15 -7.36 -4.82
N GLY A 5 9.64 -6.21 -4.35
CA GLY A 5 8.92 -4.95 -4.48
C GLY A 5 7.51 -5.03 -3.91
N VAL A 6 7.36 -5.34 -2.62
CA VAL A 6 6.05 -5.22 -1.95
C VAL A 6 6.23 -4.56 -0.60
N THR A 7 5.55 -3.44 -0.42
CA THR A 7 5.50 -2.66 0.81
C THR A 7 4.06 -2.33 1.17
N HIS A 8 3.73 -2.44 2.45
CA HIS A 8 2.43 -2.02 2.97
C HIS A 8 2.59 -0.76 3.83
N VAL A 9 1.67 0.16 3.68
CA VAL A 9 1.50 1.32 4.56
C VAL A 9 0.11 1.26 5.14
N MET A 10 -0.01 1.46 6.45
CA MET A 10 -1.28 1.43 7.18
C MET A 10 -1.42 2.70 8.03
N ALA A 11 -2.63 3.24 8.08
CA ALA A 11 -3.05 4.22 9.05
C ALA A 11 -3.86 3.52 10.15
N ILE A 12 -3.47 3.73 11.40
CA ILE A 12 -4.07 3.10 12.57
C ILE A 12 -4.57 4.19 13.50
N ASP A 13 -5.83 4.10 13.92
CA ASP A 13 -6.36 4.94 14.97
C ASP A 13 -5.66 4.63 16.31
N GLY A 14 -5.00 5.63 16.88
CA GLY A 14 -4.32 5.50 18.17
C GLY A 14 -5.25 5.20 19.34
N TYR A 15 -6.54 5.57 19.26
CA TYR A 15 -7.53 5.28 20.30
C TYR A 15 -8.10 3.86 20.16
N SER A 16 -8.80 3.58 19.06
CA SER A 16 -9.49 2.30 18.87
C SER A 16 -8.58 1.15 18.43
N SER A 17 -7.34 1.44 18.01
CA SER A 17 -6.44 0.49 17.33
C SER A 17 -7.01 -0.05 16.00
N LYS A 18 -8.05 0.60 15.45
CA LYS A 18 -8.64 0.27 14.16
C LYS A 18 -7.69 0.67 13.05
N ILE A 19 -7.48 -0.23 12.09
CA ILE A 19 -6.82 0.13 10.82
C ILE A 19 -7.86 0.86 9.98
N VAL A 20 -7.64 2.14 9.73
CA VAL A 20 -8.59 3.05 9.08
C VAL A 20 -8.25 3.31 7.61
N GLY A 21 -7.01 3.05 7.21
CA GLY A 21 -6.55 3.16 5.83
C GLY A 21 -5.32 2.30 5.60
N HIS A 22 -5.13 1.86 4.36
CA HIS A 22 -4.01 1.01 4.00
C HIS A 22 -3.77 1.06 2.50
N SER A 23 -2.53 0.81 2.08
CA SER A 23 -2.14 0.69 0.68
C SER A 23 -0.97 -0.27 0.55
N THR A 24 -0.92 -0.95 -0.59
CA THR A 24 0.19 -1.82 -1.01
C THR A 24 0.86 -1.18 -2.22
N MET A 25 2.19 -1.10 -2.20
CA MET A 25 2.96 -0.45 -3.27
C MET A 25 4.31 -1.14 -3.48
N PRO A 26 4.86 -1.09 -4.71
CA PRO A 26 6.15 -1.70 -5.01
C PRO A 26 7.30 -1.16 -4.17
N VAL A 27 7.38 0.16 -4.12
CA VAL A 27 8.35 0.94 -3.36
C VAL A 27 7.58 2.02 -2.64
N LYS A 28 7.97 2.36 -1.40
CA LYS A 28 7.33 3.49 -0.69
C LYS A 28 7.35 4.74 -1.57
N ASN A 29 6.17 5.32 -1.76
CA ASN A 29 5.97 6.49 -2.62
C ASN A 29 5.13 7.56 -1.91
N ASN A 30 5.64 8.78 -1.96
CA ASN A 30 5.06 9.96 -1.32
C ASN A 30 3.61 10.20 -1.73
N LEU A 31 3.35 10.18 -3.03
CA LEU A 31 2.05 10.51 -3.61
C LEU A 31 1.05 9.40 -3.30
N THR A 32 1.43 8.13 -3.45
CA THR A 32 0.57 6.98 -3.13
C THR A 32 0.19 6.97 -1.66
N ILE A 33 1.14 7.22 -0.75
CA ILE A 33 0.86 7.28 0.69
C ILE A 33 -0.11 8.43 1.01
N TYR A 34 0.14 9.61 0.43
CA TYR A 34 -0.76 10.74 0.62
C TYR A 34 -2.16 10.44 0.10
N ASP A 35 -2.30 10.01 -1.15
CA ASP A 35 -3.60 9.84 -1.81
C ASP A 35 -4.38 8.67 -1.24
N GLN A 36 -3.75 7.49 -1.20
CA GLN A 36 -4.45 6.24 -0.93
C GLN A 36 -4.58 5.95 0.56
N VAL A 37 -3.76 6.56 1.40
CA VAL A 37 -3.82 6.37 2.86
C VAL A 37 -4.32 7.64 3.52
N TYR A 38 -3.54 8.73 3.51
CA TYR A 38 -3.87 9.91 4.31
C TYR A 38 -5.16 10.60 3.84
N ARG A 39 -5.23 11.04 2.58
CA ARG A 39 -6.36 11.78 2.00
C ARG A 39 -7.66 11.00 2.15
N LYS A 40 -7.67 9.72 1.73
CA LYS A 40 -8.84 8.84 1.89
C LYS A 40 -9.29 8.70 3.35
N VAL A 41 -8.36 8.54 4.28
CA VAL A 41 -8.69 8.43 5.71
C VAL A 41 -9.27 9.73 6.24
N VAL A 42 -8.70 10.88 5.89
CA VAL A 42 -9.20 12.18 6.34
C VAL A 42 -10.61 12.47 5.78
N ILE A 43 -10.87 12.13 4.52
CA ILE A 43 -12.21 12.29 3.92
C ILE A 43 -13.24 11.41 4.64
N SER A 44 -12.91 10.14 4.85
CA SER A 44 -13.85 9.17 5.42
C SER A 44 -14.06 9.36 6.93
N HIS A 45 -13.00 9.62 7.68
CA HIS A 45 -13.02 9.65 9.15
C HIS A 45 -13.03 11.06 9.72
N GLY A 46 -12.45 12.05 9.03
CA GLY A 46 -12.27 13.42 9.51
C GLY A 46 -10.79 13.76 9.76
N MET A 47 -10.52 15.01 10.11
CA MET A 47 -9.18 15.50 10.39
C MET A 47 -8.68 14.97 11.74
N TRP A 48 -7.46 14.42 11.75
CA TRP A 48 -6.83 13.86 12.93
C TRP A 48 -6.15 14.94 13.75
N ASP A 49 -6.27 14.86 15.08
CA ASP A 49 -5.60 15.81 15.97
C ASP A 49 -4.07 15.69 15.90
N GLN A 50 -3.55 14.50 15.61
CA GLN A 50 -2.11 14.27 15.47
C GLN A 50 -1.82 13.07 14.57
N VAL A 51 -1.00 13.26 13.54
CA VAL A 51 -0.45 12.17 12.72
C VAL A 51 0.90 11.72 13.29
N ARG A 52 1.12 10.42 13.44
CA ARG A 52 2.41 9.86 13.89
C ARG A 52 3.00 8.96 12.82
N VAL A 53 4.22 9.26 12.40
CA VAL A 53 4.93 8.53 11.34
C VAL A 53 6.39 8.31 11.74
N ASP A 54 7.12 7.51 10.98
CA ASP A 54 8.57 7.44 11.11
C ASP A 54 9.25 8.68 10.49
N CYS A 55 10.57 8.78 10.63
CA CYS A 55 11.35 9.88 10.07
C CYS A 55 11.57 9.76 8.55
N GLY A 56 10.81 8.91 7.86
CA GLY A 56 10.89 8.68 6.43
C GLY A 56 10.44 9.88 5.61
N LYS A 57 11.15 10.13 4.50
CA LYS A 57 10.82 11.23 3.56
C LYS A 57 9.51 10.99 2.82
N GLU A 58 9.08 9.75 2.73
CA GLU A 58 7.84 9.32 2.07
C GLU A 58 6.57 9.94 2.69
N PHE A 59 6.64 10.46 3.92
CA PHE A 59 5.51 11.08 4.61
C PHE A 59 5.45 12.60 4.45
N TYR A 60 6.40 13.24 3.78
CA TYR A 60 6.45 14.71 3.68
C TYR A 60 5.16 15.37 3.15
N PRO A 61 4.49 14.87 2.09
CA PRO A 61 3.23 15.48 1.65
C PRO A 61 2.12 15.34 2.69
N THR A 62 2.07 14.20 3.38
CA THR A 62 1.12 13.95 4.48
C THR A 62 1.34 14.94 5.63
N LEU A 63 2.59 15.11 6.08
CA LEU A 63 2.93 16.02 7.18
C LEU A 63 2.66 17.48 6.80
N PHE A 64 3.02 17.86 5.58
CA PHE A 64 2.78 19.20 5.04
C PHE A 64 1.28 19.54 5.01
N MET A 65 0.44 18.68 4.44
CA MET A 65 -1.00 18.92 4.38
C MET A 65 -1.66 18.87 5.76
N GLN A 66 -1.19 17.99 6.65
CA GLN A 66 -1.64 17.91 8.04
C GLN A 66 -1.37 19.22 8.81
N ASP A 67 -0.21 19.83 8.59
CA ASP A 67 0.15 21.11 9.21
C ASP A 67 -0.65 22.27 8.60
N LYS A 68 -0.74 22.33 7.27
CA LYS A 68 -1.49 23.36 6.52
C LYS A 68 -2.97 23.39 6.88
N LEU A 69 -3.55 22.22 7.20
CA LEU A 69 -4.94 22.08 7.61
C LEU A 69 -5.10 21.99 9.14
N GLY A 70 -4.07 22.35 9.90
CA GLY A 70 -4.02 22.20 11.36
C GLY A 70 -5.14 22.95 12.11
N GLY A 71 -5.69 24.02 11.52
CA GLY A 71 -6.83 24.77 12.06
C GLY A 71 -8.18 24.05 11.96
N TYR A 72 -8.28 22.96 11.19
CA TYR A 72 -9.48 22.11 11.08
C TYR A 72 -9.46 20.93 12.05
N ARG A 73 -8.43 20.80 12.90
CA ARG A 73 -8.35 19.79 13.96
C ARG A 73 -9.24 20.18 15.14
N TYR A 74 -9.73 19.17 15.87
CA TYR A 74 -10.52 19.40 17.08
C TYR A 74 -9.62 19.89 18.23
N ASN A 75 -8.50 19.19 18.47
CA ASN A 75 -7.50 19.60 19.45
C ASN A 75 -6.31 20.27 18.76
N GLN A 76 -6.21 21.59 18.93
CA GLN A 76 -5.12 22.39 18.35
C GLN A 76 -3.94 22.58 19.30
N ASP A 77 -4.08 22.25 20.58
CA ASP A 77 -3.02 22.40 21.61
C ASP A 77 -1.87 21.41 21.43
N ARG A 78 -2.09 20.35 20.65
CA ARG A 78 -1.09 19.34 20.31
C ARG A 78 -0.47 19.65 18.94
N PRO A 79 0.81 19.30 18.71
CA PRO A 79 1.40 19.43 17.40
C PRO A 79 0.65 18.54 16.39
N ALA A 80 0.46 19.06 15.18
CA ALA A 80 -0.31 18.42 14.12
C ALA A 80 0.28 17.06 13.71
N PHE A 81 1.58 16.86 13.92
CA PHE A 81 2.24 15.58 13.72
C PHE A 81 3.42 15.33 14.68
N LEU A 82 3.84 14.07 14.78
CA LEU A 82 5.08 13.65 15.43
C LEU A 82 5.82 12.63 14.56
N GLN A 83 7.14 12.75 14.50
CA GLN A 83 8.00 11.75 13.88
C GLN A 83 8.75 10.96 14.96
N SER A 84 8.63 9.64 14.93
CA SER A 84 9.28 8.74 15.88
C SER A 84 9.69 7.43 15.21
N PRO A 85 10.83 6.80 15.57
CA PRO A 85 11.23 5.51 15.01
C PRO A 85 10.13 4.44 15.18
N SER A 86 9.75 3.78 14.08
CA SER A 86 8.66 2.80 14.09
C SER A 86 9.08 1.47 14.72
N THR A 87 8.19 0.88 15.53
CA THR A 87 8.28 -0.50 16.01
C THR A 87 7.03 -1.30 15.61
N ARG A 88 7.21 -2.18 14.61
CA ARG A 88 6.42 -3.40 14.31
C ARG A 88 5.10 -3.22 13.55
N VAL A 89 5.00 -3.91 12.39
CA VAL A 89 4.01 -4.93 11.98
C VAL A 89 4.51 -5.50 10.64
N ASN A 90 5.00 -6.76 10.55
CA ASN A 90 5.43 -7.29 9.23
C ASN A 90 5.37 -8.81 8.99
N ASN A 91 4.69 -9.61 9.83
CA ASN A 91 4.86 -11.07 9.73
C ASN A 91 3.68 -11.85 9.11
N ARG A 92 2.45 -11.31 9.08
CA ARG A 92 1.26 -12.11 8.69
C ARG A 92 0.89 -12.08 7.20
N VAL A 93 1.03 -10.94 6.52
CA VAL A 93 0.65 -10.80 5.09
C VAL A 93 1.80 -11.19 4.17
N ASN A 94 3.02 -10.82 4.54
CA ASN A 94 4.18 -10.93 3.66
C ASN A 94 4.82 -12.33 3.61
N TYR A 95 4.68 -13.13 4.67
CA TYR A 95 5.42 -14.39 4.79
C TYR A 95 4.94 -15.49 3.83
N PRO A 96 3.62 -15.71 3.63
CA PRO A 96 3.14 -16.73 2.71
C PRO A 96 3.59 -16.47 1.26
N LEU A 97 3.41 -15.25 0.77
CA LEU A 97 3.81 -14.86 -0.58
C LEU A 97 5.33 -14.90 -0.76
N LYS A 98 6.09 -14.45 0.24
CA LYS A 98 7.56 -14.53 0.21
C LYS A 98 8.02 -15.98 0.05
N THR A 99 7.36 -16.93 0.70
CA THR A 99 7.72 -18.35 0.63
C THR A 99 7.59 -18.89 -0.80
N GLY A 100 6.45 -18.64 -1.46
CA GLY A 100 6.22 -19.07 -2.84
C GLY A 100 7.20 -18.45 -3.83
N LEU A 101 7.43 -17.14 -3.75
CA LEU A 101 8.35 -16.41 -4.64
C LEU A 101 9.82 -16.81 -4.42
N MET A 102 10.25 -17.03 -3.17
CA MET A 102 11.58 -17.56 -2.88
C MET A 102 11.78 -18.97 -3.47
N GLY A 103 10.73 -19.77 -3.57
CA GLY A 103 10.78 -21.07 -4.25
C GLY A 103 11.22 -20.94 -5.71
N LEU A 104 10.68 -19.97 -6.46
CA LEU A 104 11.06 -19.72 -7.86
C LEU A 104 12.49 -19.23 -7.99
N VAL A 105 12.92 -18.32 -7.12
CA VAL A 105 14.30 -17.80 -7.14
C VAL A 105 15.31 -18.90 -6.81
N ASN A 106 15.04 -19.70 -5.78
CA ASN A 106 15.95 -20.77 -5.35
C ASN A 106 16.04 -21.91 -6.38
N GLN A 107 15.03 -22.06 -7.23
CA GLN A 107 15.02 -23.01 -8.35
C GLN A 107 15.60 -22.42 -9.63
N GLU A 108 16.09 -21.17 -9.60
CA GLU A 108 16.60 -20.43 -10.75
C GLU A 108 15.57 -20.29 -11.89
N THR A 109 14.27 -20.39 -11.58
CA THR A 109 13.17 -20.28 -12.55
C THR A 109 12.88 -18.84 -12.93
N ILE A 110 13.18 -17.90 -12.03
CA ILE A 110 13.08 -16.46 -12.28
C ILE A 110 14.38 -15.78 -11.88
N ASP A 111 14.80 -14.78 -12.66
CA ASP A 111 15.92 -13.93 -12.33
C ASP A 111 15.42 -12.58 -11.78
N MET A 112 15.52 -12.40 -10.46
CA MET A 112 15.16 -11.15 -9.80
C MET A 112 16.24 -10.07 -9.93
N GLU A 113 17.26 -10.24 -10.78
CA GLU A 113 18.13 -9.16 -11.26
C GLU A 113 17.63 -8.52 -12.55
N ASP A 114 16.83 -9.24 -13.35
CA ASP A 114 16.19 -8.71 -14.56
C ASP A 114 15.09 -7.68 -14.22
N ASP A 115 15.15 -6.51 -14.86
CA ASP A 115 14.25 -5.39 -14.56
C ASP A 115 12.80 -5.67 -14.99
N THR A 116 12.57 -6.45 -16.04
CA THR A 116 11.23 -6.81 -16.50
C THR A 116 10.62 -7.88 -15.60
N VAL A 117 11.40 -8.90 -15.20
CA VAL A 117 10.98 -9.88 -14.20
C VAL A 117 10.67 -9.23 -12.86
N LYS A 118 11.52 -8.30 -12.38
CA LYS A 118 11.22 -7.48 -11.17
C LYS A 118 9.87 -6.78 -11.28
N CYS A 119 9.61 -6.14 -12.42
CA CYS A 119 8.37 -5.41 -12.66
C CYS A 119 7.15 -6.32 -12.64
N ILE A 120 7.23 -7.47 -13.32
CA ILE A 120 6.16 -8.46 -13.40
C ILE A 120 5.87 -9.05 -12.03
N VAL A 121 6.90 -9.56 -11.35
CA VAL A 121 6.77 -10.20 -10.03
C VAL A 121 6.24 -9.22 -9.01
N SER A 122 6.75 -7.99 -8.98
CA SER A 122 6.28 -6.95 -8.05
C SER A 122 4.83 -6.56 -8.31
N THR A 123 4.44 -6.41 -9.58
CA THR A 123 3.06 -6.04 -9.94
C THR A 123 2.07 -7.09 -9.45
N LEU A 124 2.29 -8.35 -9.80
CA LEU A 124 1.41 -9.45 -9.37
C LEU A 124 1.43 -9.61 -7.85
N ALA A 125 2.61 -9.60 -7.23
CA ALA A 125 2.74 -9.74 -5.79
C ALA A 125 2.05 -8.60 -5.04
N CYS A 126 2.11 -7.35 -5.53
CA CYS A 126 1.37 -6.23 -4.95
C CYS A 126 -0.15 -6.43 -5.04
N GLN A 127 -0.68 -6.89 -6.18
CA GLN A 127 -2.12 -7.15 -6.33
C GLN A 127 -2.59 -8.23 -5.36
N VAL A 128 -1.92 -9.38 -5.33
CA VAL A 128 -2.25 -10.50 -4.44
C VAL A 128 -2.09 -10.12 -2.97
N ALA A 129 -1.01 -9.41 -2.63
CA ALA A 129 -0.78 -8.94 -1.26
C ALA A 129 -1.81 -7.89 -0.82
N SER A 130 -2.31 -7.05 -1.74
CA SER A 130 -3.36 -6.07 -1.44
C SER A 130 -4.69 -6.76 -1.09
N LEU A 131 -5.03 -7.86 -1.76
CA LEU A 131 -6.22 -8.67 -1.40
C LEU A 131 -6.05 -9.28 -0.01
N GLY A 132 -4.89 -9.88 0.26
CA GLY A 132 -4.58 -10.46 1.56
C GLY A 132 -4.57 -9.44 2.70
N LEU A 133 -4.09 -8.23 2.40
CA LEU A 133 -4.12 -7.09 3.31
C LEU A 133 -5.55 -6.68 3.67
N GLY A 134 -6.48 -6.67 2.71
CA GLY A 134 -7.90 -6.41 2.95
C GLY A 134 -8.50 -7.39 3.96
N VAL A 135 -8.33 -8.70 3.73
CA VAL A 135 -8.80 -9.74 4.67
C VAL A 135 -8.18 -9.60 6.06
N PHE A 136 -6.89 -9.28 6.12
CA PHE A 136 -6.21 -9.03 7.38
C PHE A 136 -6.81 -7.82 8.11
N VAL A 137 -7.07 -6.72 7.41
CA VAL A 137 -7.66 -5.50 7.98
C VAL A 137 -9.06 -5.77 8.52
N ASP A 138 -9.90 -6.49 7.78
CA ASP A 138 -11.25 -6.84 8.24
C ASP A 138 -11.21 -7.70 9.49
N SER A 139 -10.37 -8.74 9.48
CA SER A 139 -10.16 -9.62 10.63
C SER A 139 -9.61 -8.86 11.83
N TRP A 140 -8.63 -7.97 11.61
CA TRP A 140 -8.05 -7.12 12.65
C TRP A 140 -9.07 -6.15 13.23
N ASN A 141 -9.91 -5.54 12.41
CA ASN A 141 -10.87 -4.57 12.91
C ASN A 141 -12.04 -5.23 13.67
N ALA A 142 -12.33 -6.51 13.39
CA ALA A 142 -13.38 -7.28 14.04
C ALA A 142 -12.94 -8.08 15.27
N HIS A 143 -11.65 -8.36 15.45
CA HIS A 143 -11.20 -9.17 16.58
C HIS A 143 -11.23 -8.43 17.92
N ASN A 144 -11.39 -9.19 19.01
CA ASN A 144 -11.25 -8.66 20.36
C ASN A 144 -9.77 -8.55 20.74
N VAL A 145 -9.32 -7.32 21.03
CA VAL A 145 -7.99 -7.05 21.59
C VAL A 145 -8.07 -7.19 23.12
N PRO A 146 -7.35 -8.16 23.74
CA PRO A 146 -7.39 -8.37 25.18
C PRO A 146 -7.12 -7.10 25.98
N GLY A 147 -8.01 -6.78 26.92
CA GLY A 147 -7.91 -5.58 27.77
C GLY A 147 -8.24 -4.25 27.09
N ARG A 148 -8.62 -4.24 25.80
CA ARG A 148 -9.07 -3.02 25.08
C ARG A 148 -10.49 -3.15 24.51
N GLY A 149 -10.82 -4.28 23.89
CA GLY A 149 -12.09 -4.51 23.19
C GLY A 149 -11.93 -4.63 21.68
N ILE A 150 -13.04 -4.48 20.95
CA ILE A 150 -13.08 -4.67 19.49
C ILE A 150 -12.85 -3.31 18.79
N PRO A 151 -11.84 -3.17 17.90
CA PRO A 151 -11.54 -1.89 17.26
C PRO A 151 -12.72 -1.24 16.55
N ASN A 152 -13.53 -2.01 15.81
CA ASN A 152 -14.74 -1.50 15.17
C ASN A 152 -15.75 -0.92 16.18
N VAL A 153 -15.89 -1.51 17.36
CA VAL A 153 -16.81 -1.04 18.42
C VAL A 153 -16.24 0.19 19.12
N LEU A 154 -14.94 0.22 19.37
CA LEU A 154 -14.27 1.37 19.99
C LEU A 154 -14.34 2.60 19.07
N ALA A 155 -14.21 2.42 17.76
CA ALA A 155 -14.20 3.51 16.78
C ALA A 155 -15.55 4.22 16.60
N THR A 156 -16.68 3.64 17.02
CA THR A 156 -18.01 4.27 16.84
C THR A 156 -18.21 5.53 17.69
N HIS A 157 -17.39 5.72 18.73
CA HIS A 157 -17.50 6.83 19.67
C HIS A 157 -16.53 7.98 19.36
N GLY A 158 -15.76 7.89 18.27
CA GLY A 158 -14.80 8.91 17.85
C GLY A 158 -15.46 10.01 17.01
N TYR A 159 -15.50 11.23 17.52
CA TYR A 159 -15.92 12.42 16.75
C TYR A 159 -14.67 13.13 16.22
N MET A 160 -14.34 12.95 14.94
CA MET A 160 -13.33 13.78 14.28
C MET A 160 -14.02 14.91 13.51
N ALA A 161 -13.35 16.06 13.45
CA ALA A 161 -13.83 17.21 12.69
C ALA A 161 -13.88 16.84 11.20
N LYS A 162 -15.08 16.87 10.61
CA LYS A 162 -15.23 16.70 9.17
C LYS A 162 -14.59 17.88 8.46
N ILE A 163 -13.89 17.58 7.37
CA ILE A 163 -13.25 18.58 6.52
C ILE A 163 -13.85 18.51 5.13
N ASN A 164 -13.97 19.66 4.46
CA ASN A 164 -14.39 19.69 3.06
C ASN A 164 -13.30 19.02 2.20
N GLU A 165 -13.71 18.10 1.33
CA GLU A 165 -12.83 17.42 0.39
C GLU A 165 -12.12 18.39 -0.56
N ASP A 166 -12.72 19.55 -0.85
CA ASP A 166 -12.10 20.60 -1.69
C ASP A 166 -10.79 21.15 -1.08
N LEU A 167 -10.62 21.03 0.24
CA LEU A 167 -9.40 21.43 0.95
C LEU A 167 -8.29 20.37 0.87
N LEU A 168 -8.60 19.18 0.36
CA LEU A 168 -7.70 18.04 0.22
C LEU A 168 -7.38 17.82 -1.27
N PRO A 169 -6.33 18.48 -1.79
CA PRO A 169 -5.96 18.36 -3.19
C PRO A 169 -5.55 16.94 -3.57
N SER A 170 -5.44 16.68 -4.88
CA SER A 170 -4.84 15.44 -5.38
C SER A 170 -3.37 15.32 -4.93
N ALA A 171 -2.82 14.11 -4.95
CA ALA A 171 -1.41 13.92 -4.60
C ALA A 171 -0.43 14.71 -5.45
N TYR A 172 -0.69 14.86 -6.75
CA TYR A 172 0.15 15.66 -7.64
C TYR A 172 0.11 17.13 -7.25
N THR A 173 -1.08 17.66 -7.01
CA THR A 173 -1.27 19.06 -6.58
C THR A 173 -0.65 19.29 -5.19
N ALA A 174 -0.81 18.37 -4.24
CA ALA A 174 -0.17 18.45 -2.94
C ALA A 174 1.37 18.43 -3.05
N ALA A 175 1.90 17.60 -3.96
CA ALA A 175 3.33 17.56 -4.24
C ALA A 175 3.83 18.86 -4.90
N ASP A 176 3.10 19.42 -5.86
CA ASP A 176 3.44 20.70 -6.49
C ASP A 176 3.45 21.85 -5.46
N LEU A 177 2.49 21.88 -4.53
CA LEU A 177 2.46 22.84 -3.43
C LEU A 177 3.68 22.70 -2.52
N TYR A 178 4.02 21.47 -2.12
CA TYR A 178 5.19 21.19 -1.31
C TYR A 178 6.48 21.60 -2.02
N ASP A 179 6.65 21.22 -3.29
CA ASP A 179 7.80 21.53 -4.11
C ASP A 179 7.98 23.06 -4.22
N GLY A 180 6.87 23.80 -4.36
CA GLY A 180 6.86 25.27 -4.45
C GLY A 180 7.23 25.98 -3.14
N GLU A 181 6.77 25.48 -1.99
CA GLU A 181 7.03 26.11 -0.68
C GLU A 181 8.40 25.72 -0.09
N HIS A 182 8.90 24.51 -0.38
CA HIS A 182 10.13 23.97 0.21
C HIS A 182 11.31 23.81 -0.76
N GLY A 183 11.09 24.00 -2.08
CA GLY A 183 12.14 23.88 -3.10
C GLY A 183 12.71 22.47 -3.30
N ALA A 184 12.10 21.46 -2.69
CA ALA A 184 12.53 20.06 -2.75
C ALA A 184 11.58 19.25 -3.63
N LYS A 185 12.11 18.48 -4.58
CA LYS A 185 11.28 17.65 -5.48
C LYS A 185 10.94 16.30 -4.84
N LEU A 186 9.65 16.06 -4.65
CA LEU A 186 9.14 14.77 -4.19
C LEU A 186 9.23 13.69 -5.27
N LYS A 187 9.40 12.43 -4.84
CA LYS A 187 9.40 11.28 -5.74
C LYS A 187 7.99 11.01 -6.25
N ARG A 188 7.77 11.18 -7.55
CA ARG A 188 6.44 10.99 -8.19
C ARG A 188 6.18 9.52 -8.56
N GLU A 189 7.20 8.82 -9.04
CA GLU A 189 7.07 7.45 -9.55
C GLU A 189 7.28 6.37 -8.48
N SER A 190 6.61 5.23 -8.66
CA SER A 190 6.61 4.09 -7.73
C SER A 190 6.81 2.76 -8.47
N HIS A 191 7.92 2.61 -9.18
CA HIS A 191 8.23 1.39 -9.94
C HIS A 191 9.29 0.54 -9.24
N PHE A 192 9.18 -0.78 -9.43
CA PHE A 192 10.18 -1.76 -9.05
C PHE A 192 10.53 -2.56 -10.30
N GLY A 193 11.70 -2.30 -10.89
CA GLY A 193 12.01 -2.74 -12.26
C GLY A 193 11.32 -1.89 -13.34
N ARG A 194 11.35 -2.36 -14.59
CA ARG A 194 10.80 -1.69 -15.77
C ARG A 194 10.07 -2.68 -16.68
N SER A 195 8.85 -2.32 -17.09
CA SER A 195 8.11 -3.07 -18.12
C SER A 195 8.86 -3.01 -19.44
N SER A 196 8.90 -4.13 -20.16
CA SER A 196 9.40 -4.19 -21.53
C SER A 196 8.39 -3.65 -22.56
N LEU A 197 7.09 -3.74 -22.24
CA LEU A 197 6.01 -3.17 -23.04
C LEU A 197 6.04 -1.64 -22.97
N GLN A 198 5.97 -0.99 -24.13
CA GLN A 198 6.01 0.47 -24.27
C GLN A 198 4.66 1.07 -24.66
N GLY A 199 3.76 0.29 -25.26
CA GLY A 199 2.45 0.75 -25.73
C GLY A 199 1.31 0.41 -24.76
N GLN A 200 0.38 1.37 -24.58
CA GLN A 200 -0.82 1.17 -23.76
C GLN A 200 -1.68 -0.01 -24.26
N ASP A 201 -1.78 -0.18 -25.59
CA ASP A 201 -2.54 -1.30 -26.19
C ASP A 201 -1.91 -2.66 -25.88
N GLN A 202 -0.58 -2.75 -25.85
CA GLN A 202 0.13 -3.98 -25.49
C GLN A 202 -0.11 -4.32 -24.02
N ILE A 203 -0.05 -3.32 -23.14
CA ILE A 203 -0.31 -3.48 -21.70
C ILE A 203 -1.75 -3.97 -21.49
N THR A 204 -2.73 -3.32 -22.09
CA THR A 204 -4.15 -3.71 -21.94
C THR A 204 -4.42 -5.11 -22.50
N GLN A 205 -3.81 -5.49 -23.63
CA GLN A 205 -3.91 -6.85 -24.16
C GLN A 205 -3.27 -7.90 -23.24
N ALA A 206 -2.10 -7.60 -22.68
CA ALA A 206 -1.42 -8.50 -21.74
C ALA A 206 -2.23 -8.67 -20.45
N GLU A 207 -2.78 -7.59 -19.90
CA GLU A 207 -3.69 -7.62 -18.74
C GLU A 207 -4.93 -8.46 -19.01
N GLN A 208 -5.54 -8.31 -20.19
CA GLN A 208 -6.72 -9.11 -20.57
C GLN A 208 -6.38 -10.61 -20.68
N ARG A 209 -5.30 -10.96 -21.41
CA ARG A 209 -4.87 -12.36 -21.54
C ARG A 209 -4.55 -12.98 -20.18
N PHE A 210 -3.92 -12.22 -19.29
CA PHE A 210 -3.62 -12.69 -17.94
C PHE A 210 -4.89 -12.88 -17.12
N HIS A 211 -5.87 -11.97 -17.22
CA HIS A 211 -7.16 -12.13 -16.54
C HIS A 211 -7.94 -13.35 -17.04
N GLU A 212 -7.88 -13.65 -18.34
CA GLU A 212 -8.50 -14.87 -18.89
C GLU A 212 -7.83 -16.14 -18.37
N ALA A 213 -6.51 -16.12 -18.18
CA ALA A 213 -5.74 -17.27 -17.69
C ALA A 213 -5.82 -17.45 -16.17
N VAL A 214 -5.87 -16.34 -15.41
CA VAL A 214 -5.93 -16.30 -13.95
C VAL A 214 -7.09 -15.38 -13.52
N PRO A 215 -8.34 -15.87 -13.59
CA PRO A 215 -9.53 -15.04 -13.36
C PRO A 215 -9.71 -14.62 -11.90
N ASP A 216 -9.25 -15.44 -10.94
CA ASP A 216 -9.39 -15.16 -9.51
C ASP A 216 -8.02 -15.02 -8.82
N LEU A 217 -7.58 -13.78 -8.66
CA LEU A 217 -6.35 -13.47 -7.93
C LEU A 217 -6.44 -13.78 -6.43
N PHE A 218 -7.65 -13.85 -5.86
CA PHE A 218 -7.82 -14.22 -4.45
C PHE A 218 -7.44 -15.68 -4.20
N MET A 219 -7.64 -16.57 -5.19
CA MET A 219 -7.19 -17.96 -5.12
C MET A 219 -5.68 -18.09 -4.97
N LEU A 220 -4.90 -17.17 -5.53
CA LEU A 220 -3.45 -17.15 -5.36
C LEU A 220 -3.07 -16.87 -3.90
N TYR A 221 -3.73 -15.90 -3.28
CA TYR A 221 -3.52 -15.57 -1.87
C TYR A 221 -3.98 -16.71 -0.95
N SER A 222 -5.21 -17.17 -1.11
CA SER A 222 -5.80 -18.20 -0.23
C SER A 222 -5.02 -19.52 -0.29
N SER A 223 -4.59 -19.94 -1.48
CA SER A 223 -3.74 -21.14 -1.65
C SER A 223 -2.39 -20.97 -0.98
N SER A 224 -1.75 -19.80 -1.16
CA SER A 224 -0.44 -19.51 -0.55
C SER A 224 -0.48 -19.52 0.98
N VAL A 225 -1.55 -18.98 1.58
CA VAL A 225 -1.77 -19.00 3.04
C VAL A 225 -1.98 -20.43 3.55
N ASN A 226 -2.64 -21.28 2.77
CA ASN A 226 -2.86 -22.70 3.08
C ASN A 226 -1.64 -23.59 2.76
N GLY A 227 -0.48 -23.00 2.43
CA GLY A 227 0.77 -23.72 2.17
C GLY A 227 0.94 -24.20 0.73
N ASN A 228 -0.08 -24.09 -0.13
CA ASN A 228 0.03 -24.43 -1.54
C ASN A 228 0.56 -23.24 -2.35
N GLN A 229 1.85 -23.27 -2.68
CA GLN A 229 2.50 -22.18 -3.44
C GLN A 229 2.32 -22.30 -4.95
N TRP A 230 1.92 -23.47 -5.45
CA TRP A 230 1.89 -23.75 -6.89
C TRP A 230 1.06 -22.76 -7.70
N PRO A 231 -0.18 -22.37 -7.30
CA PRO A 231 -0.96 -21.41 -8.08
C PRO A 231 -0.28 -20.05 -8.24
N LEU A 232 0.36 -19.54 -7.17
CA LEU A 232 1.09 -18.27 -7.22
C LEU A 232 2.31 -18.38 -8.15
N GLN A 233 3.05 -19.48 -8.05
CA GLN A 233 4.23 -19.72 -8.87
C GLN A 233 3.87 -19.84 -10.36
N ASP A 234 2.84 -20.62 -10.66
CA ASP A 234 2.34 -20.80 -12.02
C ASP A 234 1.84 -19.48 -12.61
N ALA A 235 1.09 -18.68 -11.84
CA ALA A 235 0.63 -17.36 -12.28
C ALA A 235 1.79 -16.40 -12.61
N VAL A 236 2.88 -16.41 -11.85
CA VAL A 236 4.08 -15.62 -12.17
C VAL A 236 4.66 -16.04 -13.51
N LEU A 237 4.82 -17.34 -13.75
CA LEU A 237 5.40 -17.85 -15.00
C LEU A 237 4.49 -17.58 -16.20
N GLN A 238 3.17 -17.72 -16.03
CA GLN A 238 2.20 -17.36 -17.06
C GLN A 238 2.27 -15.88 -17.42
N LEU A 239 2.36 -14.99 -16.43
CA LEU A 239 2.47 -13.56 -16.68
C LEU A 239 3.78 -13.21 -17.41
N ILE A 240 4.91 -13.82 -17.03
CA ILE A 240 6.19 -13.67 -17.76
C ILE A 240 6.02 -14.11 -19.22
N HIS A 241 5.40 -15.26 -19.45
CA HIS A 241 5.17 -15.76 -20.81
C HIS A 241 4.27 -14.81 -21.64
N ILE A 242 3.18 -14.32 -21.07
CA ILE A 242 2.27 -13.38 -21.74
C ILE A 242 2.99 -12.09 -22.10
N MET A 243 3.78 -11.53 -21.18
CA MET A 243 4.51 -10.29 -21.40
C MET A 243 5.57 -10.45 -22.51
N ASN A 244 6.30 -11.56 -22.52
CA ASN A 244 7.30 -11.85 -23.57
C ASN A 244 6.70 -12.11 -24.96
N THR A 245 5.41 -12.47 -25.04
CA THR A 245 4.71 -12.70 -26.33
C THR A 245 3.90 -11.49 -26.80
N ALA A 246 3.87 -10.41 -26.02
CA ALA A 246 3.21 -9.15 -26.36
C ALA A 246 4.17 -8.08 -26.90
N GLU A 247 5.49 -8.32 -26.79
CA GLU A 247 6.55 -7.56 -27.48
C GLU A 247 6.51 -7.79 -29.00
#